data_AF-A0A383CL15-F1
#
_entry.id   AF-A0A383CL15-F1
#
_cell.length_a   1.000
_cell.length_b   1.000
_cell.length_c   1.000
_cell.angle_alpha   90.00
_cell.angle_beta   90.00
_cell.angle_gamma   90.00
#
_symmetry.space_group_name_H-M   'P 1'
#
loop_
_entity.id
_entity.type
_entity.pdbx_description
1 polymer ?
#
loop_
_entity_poly.entity_id
_entity_poly.type
_entity_poly.pdbx_seq_one_letter_code
_entity_poly.pdbx_strand_id
1 'polypeptide(L)' 'MSSLSGRCVLVGVTGGIAAYKSADLVRRLIEQGATVRVAMTASA' A
#
# COMPACT_ATOMS: atom_id res chain seq x y z
N MET A 1 18.85 -7.46 4.42
CA MET A 1 17.78 -8.11 3.62
C MET A 1 16.47 -7.40 3.93
N SER A 2 15.76 -6.91 2.92
CA SER A 2 14.50 -6.18 3.09
C SER A 2 13.41 -7.14 3.57
N SER A 3 12.75 -6.81 4.69
CA SER A 3 11.80 -7.69 5.40
C SER A 3 10.66 -8.22 4.51
N LEU A 4 10.27 -7.46 3.48
CA LEU A 4 9.13 -7.80 2.63
C LEU A 4 9.51 -8.30 1.23
N SER A 5 10.79 -8.60 0.99
CA SER A 5 11.26 -9.06 -0.32
C SER A 5 10.50 -10.29 -0.81
N GLY A 6 9.98 -10.21 -2.04
CA GLY A 6 9.24 -11.29 -2.70
C GLY A 6 7.82 -11.53 -2.17
N ARG A 7 7.29 -10.70 -1.26
CA ARG A 7 5.89 -10.80 -0.84
C ARG A 7 4.97 -10.00 -1.75
N CYS A 8 3.79 -10.55 -2.00
CA CYS A 8 2.68 -9.87 -2.66
C CYS A 8 1.73 -9.30 -1.59
N VAL A 9 1.50 -7.98 -1.60
CA VAL A 9 0.68 -7.28 -0.61
C VAL A 9 -0.48 -6.58 -1.31
N LEU A 10 -1.71 -6.81 -0.85
CA LEU A 10 -2.89 -6.08 -1.28
C LEU A 10 -3.19 -4.94 -0.29
N VAL A 11 -3.30 -3.72 -0.79
CA VAL A 11 -3.68 -2.54 -0.01
C VAL A 11 -5.09 -2.10 -0.42
N GLY A 12 -6.04 -2.24 0.51
CA GLY A 12 -7.38 -1.70 0.36
C GLY A 12 -7.46 -0.28 0.93
N VAL A 13 -7.88 0.70 0.13
CA VAL A 13 -8.10 2.08 0.58
C VAL A 13 -9.59 2.40 0.55
N THR A 14 -10.11 2.93 1.66
CA THR A 14 -11.50 3.31 1.83
C THR A 14 -11.63 4.80 2.17
N GLY A 15 -12.86 5.33 2.13
CA GLY A 15 -13.13 6.73 2.43
C GLY A 15 -12.86 7.11 3.90
N GLY A 16 -11.86 7.96 4.11
CA GLY A 16 -11.51 8.50 5.42
C GLY A 16 -10.35 9.49 5.33
N ILE A 17 -10.17 10.32 6.37
CA ILE A 17 -9.13 11.36 6.40
C ILE A 17 -7.71 10.81 6.22
N ALA A 18 -7.47 9.51 6.49
CA ALA A 18 -6.16 8.89 6.35
C ALA A 18 -5.83 8.46 4.91
N ALA A 19 -6.81 8.47 3.99
CA ALA A 19 -6.63 7.97 2.62
C ALA A 19 -5.50 8.69 1.87
N TYR A 20 -5.26 9.98 2.11
CA TYR A 20 -4.17 10.72 1.46
C TYR A 20 -2.76 10.15 1.77
N LYS A 21 -2.59 9.46 2.91
CA LYS A 21 -1.31 8.85 3.30
C LYS A 21 -1.08 7.48 2.67
N SER A 22 -2.08 6.91 2.02
CA SER A 22 -1.97 5.57 1.43
C SER A 22 -0.86 5.49 0.39
N ALA A 23 -0.59 6.57 -0.35
CA ALA A 23 0.55 6.65 -1.28
C ALA A 23 1.92 6.51 -0.57
N ASP A 24 2.11 7.16 0.58
CA ASP A 24 3.34 7.05 1.38
C ASP A 24 3.51 5.64 1.93
N LEU A 25 2.42 5.02 2.40
CA LEU A 25 2.41 3.63 2.85
C LEU A 25 2.82 2.67 1.73
N VAL A 26 2.19 2.78 0.55
CA VAL A 26 2.48 1.94 -0.62
C VAL A 26 3.95 2.07 -1.02
N ARG A 27 4.48 3.30 -1.05
CA ARG A 27 5.90 3.55 -1.35
C ARG A 27 6.82 2.81 -0.39
N ARG A 28 6.58 2.92 0.92
CA ARG A 28 7.41 2.24 1.94
C ARG A 28 7.37 0.71 1.80
N LEU A 29 6.21 0.15 1.46
CA LEU A 29 6.07 -1.29 1.22
C LEU A 29 6.91 -1.74 0.01
N ILE A 30 6.92 -0.96 -1.07
CA ILE A 30 7.76 -1.22 -2.26
C ILE A 30 9.25 -1.10 -1.92
N GLU A 31 9.65 -0.07 -1.17
CA GLU A 31 11.05 0.09 -0.70
C GLU A 31 11.53 -1.10 0.15
N GLN A 32 10.61 -1.76 0.87
CA GLN A 32 10.88 -2.99 1.61
C GLN A 32 10.88 -4.27 0.74
N GLY A 33 10.71 -4.14 -0.58
CA GLY A 33 10.78 -5.23 -1.55
C GLY A 33 9.46 -5.96 -1.78
N ALA A 34 8.33 -5.40 -1.34
CA ALA A 34 7.01 -5.98 -1.61
C ALA A 34 6.53 -5.64 -3.03
N THR A 35 5.84 -6.59 -3.66
CA THR A 35 5.00 -6.33 -4.83
C THR A 35 3.62 -5.90 -4.34
N VAL A 36 3.24 -4.64 -4.57
CA VAL A 36 2.02 -4.07 -4.01
C VAL A 36 0.93 -3.95 -5.07
N ARG A 37 -0.30 -4.35 -4.74
CA ARG A 37 -1.51 -4.10 -5.52
C ARG A 37 -2.46 -3.24 -4.69
N VAL A 38 -3.05 -2.22 -5.30
CA VAL A 38 -3.96 -1.29 -4.61
C VAL A 38 -5.38 -1.49 -5.15
N ALA A 39 -6.35 -1.54 -4.25
CA ALA A 39 -7.78 -1.49 -4.56
C ALA A 39 -8.43 -0.37 -3.75
N MET A 40 -9.13 0.54 -4.43
CA MET A 40 -9.76 1.71 -3.80
C MET A 40 -11.28 1.61 -3.92
N THR A 41 -12.00 2.07 -2.90
CA THR A 41 -13.45 2.33 -3.02
C THR A 41 -13.69 3.66 -3.72
N ALA A 42 -14.89 3.88 -4.27
CA ALA A 42 -15.22 5.16 -4.93
C ALA A 42 -15.12 6.39 -4.01
N SER A 43 -15.20 6.21 -2.69
CA SER A 43 -15.08 7.27 -1.68
C SER A 43 -13.65 7.51 -1.17
N ALA A 44 -12.67 6.75 -1.65
CA ALA A 44 -11.29 6.76 -1.17
C ALA A 44 -10.44 7.84 -1.85
#